data_AF-A0A2R7S222-F1
#
_entry.id   AF-A0A2R7S222-F1
#
_cell.length_a   1.000
_cell.length_b   1.000
_cell.length_c   1.000
_cell.angle_alpha   90.00
_cell.angle_beta   90.00
_cell.angle_gamma   90.00
#
_symmetry.space_group_name_H-M   'P 1'
#
loop_
_entity.id
_entity.type
_entity.pdbx_description
1 polymer ?
#
loop_
_entity_poly.entity_id
_entity_poly.type
_entity_poly.pdbx_seq_one_letter_code
_entity_poly.pdbx_strand_id
1 'polypeptide(L)'
;MADAPAPQPSTADTPAFDAAAFDQAVAEQRERAAAGDYAASTAALEQLLLPCPATEASRRAEVLALLAYQYPRLGRLPASARCATEALG
;
A
#
# COMPACT_ATOMS: atom_id res chain seq x y z
N MET A 1 -10.30 -48.20 21.76
CA MET A 1 -11.04 -47.59 20.64
C MET A 1 -10.54 -46.16 20.52
N ALA A 2 -10.05 -45.79 19.34
CA ALA A 2 -9.28 -44.59 19.09
C ALA A 2 -10.10 -43.31 19.24
N ASP A 3 -9.43 -42.31 19.80
CA ASP A 3 -9.78 -40.90 19.89
C ASP A 3 -10.08 -40.33 18.49
N ALA A 4 -11.25 -39.71 18.32
CA ALA A 4 -11.59 -39.00 17.09
C ALA A 4 -11.21 -37.52 17.28
N PRO A 5 -10.26 -36.96 16.52
CA PRO A 5 -9.95 -35.54 16.65
C PRO A 5 -11.12 -34.70 16.18
N ALA A 6 -11.49 -33.72 16.99
CA ALA A 6 -12.55 -32.74 16.73
C ALA A 6 -12.35 -32.04 15.37
N PRO A 7 -13.44 -31.65 14.68
CA PRO A 7 -13.35 -30.84 13.48
C PRO A 7 -12.66 -29.51 13.81
N GLN A 8 -11.50 -29.28 13.20
CA GLN A 8 -10.77 -28.03 13.38
C GLN A 8 -11.56 -26.88 12.75
N PRO A 9 -11.61 -25.71 13.40
CA PRO A 9 -12.27 -24.54 12.81
C PRO A 9 -11.55 -24.16 11.52
N SER A 10 -12.29 -24.19 10.41
CA SER A 10 -11.83 -23.67 9.13
C SER A 10 -11.31 -22.25 9.32
N THR A 11 -10.05 -22.04 8.96
CA THR A 11 -9.39 -20.73 8.89
C THR A 11 -10.30 -19.74 8.19
N ALA A 12 -10.81 -18.79 8.98
CA ALA A 12 -11.64 -17.71 8.51
C ALA A 12 -11.01 -17.04 7.30
N ASP A 13 -11.82 -16.95 6.25
CA ASP A 13 -11.60 -16.29 4.97
C ASP A 13 -11.20 -14.83 5.20
N THR A 14 -9.92 -14.59 5.44
CA THR A 14 -9.33 -13.27 5.31
C THR A 14 -9.15 -13.08 3.81
N PRO A 15 -9.77 -12.07 3.16
CA PRO A 15 -9.52 -11.85 1.75
C PRO A 15 -8.02 -11.67 1.58
N ALA A 16 -7.40 -12.61 0.86
CA ALA A 16 -5.98 -12.57 0.58
C ALA A 16 -5.70 -11.25 -0.14
N PHE A 17 -4.66 -10.54 0.30
CA PHE A 17 -4.21 -9.32 -0.36
C PHE A 17 -3.91 -9.62 -1.84
N ASP A 18 -4.62 -8.96 -2.75
CA ASP A 18 -4.40 -9.11 -4.18
C ASP A 18 -3.23 -8.22 -4.62
N ALA A 19 -2.04 -8.82 -4.62
CA ALA A 19 -0.81 -8.16 -5.00
C ALA A 19 -0.83 -7.63 -6.45
N ALA A 20 -1.47 -8.35 -7.38
CA ALA A 20 -1.51 -7.95 -8.79
C ALA A 20 -2.41 -6.73 -8.99
N ALA A 21 -3.59 -6.73 -8.37
CA ALA A 21 -4.49 -5.58 -8.39
C ALA A 21 -3.85 -4.34 -7.72
N PHE A 22 -3.11 -4.54 -6.62
CA PHE A 22 -2.35 -3.47 -5.98
C PHE A 22 -1.27 -2.89 -6.91
N ASP A 23 -0.44 -3.75 -7.50
CA ASP A 23 0.65 -3.32 -8.38
C ASP A 23 0.11 -2.56 -9.61
N GLN A 24 -1.01 -3.01 -10.18
CA GLN A 24 -1.72 -2.30 -11.24
C GLN A 24 -2.21 -0.93 -10.79
N ALA A 25 -2.86 -0.84 -9.63
CA ALA A 25 -3.36 0.43 -9.10
C ALA A 25 -2.23 1.44 -8.81
N VAL A 26 -1.06 0.97 -8.36
CA VAL A 26 0.15 1.81 -8.19
C VAL A 26 0.67 2.31 -9.53
N ALA A 27 0.70 1.45 -10.56
CA ALA A 27 1.10 1.85 -11.92
C ALA A 27 0.19 2.97 -12.48
N GLU A 28 -1.13 2.86 -12.30
CA GLU A 28 -2.07 3.91 -12.69
C GLU A 28 -1.79 5.25 -11.99
N GLN A 29 -1.39 5.23 -10.71
CA GLN A 29 -1.06 6.47 -9.99
C GLN A 29 0.27 7.08 -10.47
N ARG A 30 1.22 6.27 -10.92
CA ARG A 30 2.46 6.76 -11.57
C ARG A 30 2.12 7.51 -12.86
N GLU A 31 1.24 6.95 -13.69
CA GLU A 31 0.79 7.60 -14.93
C GLU A 31 0.04 8.91 -14.64
N ARG A 32 -0.87 8.89 -13.65
CA ARG A 32 -1.59 10.08 -13.22
C ARG A 32 -0.65 11.18 -12.71
N ALA A 33 0.35 10.84 -11.90
CA ALA A 33 1.36 11.79 -11.45
C ALA A 33 2.24 12.31 -12.60
N ALA A 34 2.54 11.47 -13.60
CA ALA A 34 3.26 11.89 -14.81
C ALA A 34 2.44 12.88 -15.66
N ALA A 35 1.11 12.77 -15.65
CA ALA A 35 0.20 13.75 -16.23
C ALA A 35 0.05 15.04 -15.40
N GLY A 36 0.71 15.15 -14.24
CA GLY A 36 0.68 16.31 -13.36
C GLY A 36 -0.45 16.33 -12.34
N ASP A 37 -1.31 15.31 -12.32
CA ASP A 37 -2.43 15.21 -11.37
C ASP A 37 -1.96 14.61 -10.02
N TYR A 38 -1.04 15.33 -9.38
CA TYR A 38 -0.42 14.91 -8.13
C TYR A 38 -1.41 14.81 -6.96
N ALA A 39 -2.43 15.67 -6.93
CA ALA A 39 -3.41 15.68 -5.85
C ALA A 39 -4.25 14.40 -5.84
N ALA A 40 -4.81 14.00 -6.99
CA ALA A 40 -5.61 12.78 -7.07
C ALA A 40 -4.75 11.52 -6.95
N SER A 41 -3.55 11.50 -7.53
CA SER A 41 -2.59 10.40 -7.36
C SER A 41 -2.23 10.20 -5.89
N THR A 42 -1.91 11.29 -5.17
CA THR A 42 -1.59 11.24 -3.74
C THR A 42 -2.75 10.69 -2.92
N ALA A 43 -3.98 11.16 -3.15
CA ALA A 43 -5.16 10.67 -2.44
C ALA A 43 -5.40 9.16 -2.68
N ALA A 44 -5.23 8.69 -3.92
CA ALA A 44 -5.37 7.27 -4.25
C ALA A 44 -4.28 6.41 -3.61
N LEU A 45 -3.02 6.88 -3.62
CA LEU A 45 -1.90 6.18 -2.98
C LEU A 45 -2.08 6.08 -1.45
N GLU A 46 -2.56 7.14 -0.80
CA GLU A 46 -2.92 7.11 0.64
C GLU A 46 -3.97 6.01 0.92
N GLN A 47 -4.98 5.85 0.04
CA GLN A 47 -6.00 4.80 0.17
C GLN A 47 -5.45 3.40 -0.09
N LEU A 48 -4.54 3.22 -1.05
CA LEU A 48 -3.89 1.93 -1.33
C LEU A 48 -3.06 1.43 -0.16
N LEU A 49 -2.46 2.32 0.63
CA LEU A 49 -1.62 1.95 1.77
C LEU A 49 -2.42 1.35 2.95
N LEU A 50 -3.71 1.68 3.08
CA LEU A 50 -4.57 1.25 4.18
C LEU A 50 -4.80 -0.27 4.21
N PRO A 51 -5.22 -0.93 3.10
CA PRO A 51 -5.41 -2.38 3.07
C PRO A 51 -4.11 -3.17 2.83
N CYS A 52 -2.99 -2.51 2.48
CA CYS A 52 -1.74 -3.19 2.18
C CYS A 52 -1.09 -3.74 3.47
N PRO A 53 -0.95 -5.06 3.63
CA PRO A 53 -0.50 -5.67 4.88
C PRO A 53 0.98 -5.38 5.16
N ALA A 54 1.37 -5.36 6.43
CA ALA A 54 2.76 -5.09 6.84
C ALA A 54 3.77 -6.13 6.32
N THR A 55 3.31 -7.34 5.98
CA THR A 55 4.13 -8.40 5.36
C THR A 55 4.58 -8.03 3.95
N GLU A 56 3.90 -7.09 3.29
CA GLU A 56 4.22 -6.59 1.94
C GLU A 56 5.10 -5.34 2.02
N ALA A 57 6.19 -5.42 2.80
CA ALA A 57 7.05 -4.27 3.10
C ALA A 57 7.55 -3.54 1.85
N SER A 58 7.99 -4.27 0.82
CA SER A 58 8.48 -3.68 -0.44
C SER A 58 7.42 -2.86 -1.16
N ARG A 59 6.18 -3.34 -1.23
CA ARG A 59 5.06 -2.64 -1.87
C ARG A 59 4.65 -1.40 -1.09
N ARG A 60 4.65 -1.49 0.24
CA ARG A 60 4.41 -0.35 1.13
C ARG A 60 5.49 0.72 0.94
N ALA A 61 6.76 0.31 0.92
CA ALA A 61 7.89 1.21 0.69
C ALA A 61 7.81 1.92 -0.68
N GLU A 62 7.37 1.23 -1.72
CA GLU A 62 7.15 1.83 -3.04
C GLU A 62 6.09 2.94 -3.00
N VAL A 63 4.93 2.68 -2.39
CA VAL A 63 3.87 3.68 -2.24
C VAL A 63 4.35 4.88 -1.41
N LEU A 64 5.06 4.61 -0.31
CA LEU A 64 5.65 5.66 0.54
C LEU A 64 6.67 6.51 -0.22
N ALA A 65 7.52 5.90 -1.06
CA ALA A 65 8.48 6.63 -1.90
C ALA A 65 7.77 7.52 -2.93
N LEU A 66 6.68 7.04 -3.54
CA LEU A 66 5.86 7.84 -4.46
C LEU A 66 5.19 9.01 -3.74
N LEU A 67 4.61 8.79 -2.56
CA LEU A 67 4.04 9.85 -1.74
C LEU A 67 5.09 10.89 -1.35
N ALA A 68 6.27 10.43 -0.92
CA ALA A 68 7.39 11.30 -0.58
C ALA A 68 7.82 12.18 -1.76
N TYR A 69 7.82 11.63 -2.97
CA TYR A 69 8.10 12.38 -4.20
C TYR A 69 7.01 13.40 -4.54
N GLN A 70 5.73 13.08 -4.33
CA GLN A 70 4.60 13.91 -4.75
C GLN A 70 4.29 15.04 -3.76
N TYR A 71 4.35 14.78 -2.45
CA TYR A 71 3.99 15.74 -1.41
C TYR A 71 4.66 17.12 -1.47
N PRO A 72 5.95 17.27 -1.84
CA PRO A 72 6.58 18.58 -1.98
C PRO A 72 5.89 19.49 -3.00
N ARG A 73 5.36 18.91 -4.09
CA ARG A 73 4.64 19.64 -5.14
C ARG A 73 3.28 20.17 -4.66
N LEU A 74 2.76 19.57 -3.58
CA LEU A 74 1.52 19.96 -2.91
C LEU A 74 1.78 20.80 -1.65
N GLY A 75 3.03 21.20 -1.38
CA GLY A 75 3.41 21.97 -0.18
C GLY A 75 3.41 21.15 1.12
N ARG A 76 3.30 19.82 1.07
CA ARG A 76 3.21 18.93 2.24
C ARG A 76 4.59 18.39 2.67
N LEU A 77 5.57 19.28 2.88
CA LEU A 77 6.96 18.91 3.17
C LEU A 77 7.17 17.98 4.40
N PRO A 78 6.48 18.18 5.55
CA PRO A 78 6.63 17.27 6.68
C PRO A 78 6.16 15.85 6.38
N ALA A 79 5.08 15.71 5.61
CA ALA A 79 4.57 14.40 5.19
C ALA A 79 5.53 13.72 4.21
N SER A 80 6.16 14.51 3.32
CA SER A 80 7.21 14.01 2.42
C SER A 80 8.38 13.38 3.19
N ALA A 81 8.93 14.11 4.16
CA ALA A 81 10.04 13.63 4.98
C ALA A 81 9.68 12.34 5.73
N ARG A 82 8.49 12.30 6.34
CA ARG A 82 7.99 11.12 7.04
C ARG A 82 7.91 9.90 6.12
N CYS A 83 7.28 10.04 4.95
CA CYS A 83 7.16 8.93 4.01
C CYS A 83 8.52 8.49 3.45
N ALA A 84 9.46 9.42 3.22
CA ALA A 84 10.81 9.07 2.79
C ALA A 84 11.55 8.23 3.84
N THR A 85 11.40 8.58 5.13
CA THR A 85 11.99 7.80 6.23
C THR A 85 11.32 6.43 6.37
N GLU A 86 10.00 6.37 6.34
CA GLU A 86 9.26 5.10 6.46
C GLU A 86 9.52 4.15 5.28
N ALA A 87 9.84 4.67 4.09
CA ALA A 87 10.18 3.83 2.94
C ALA A 87 11.56 3.13 3.06
N LEU A 88 12.42 3.57 3.99
CA LEU A 88 13.77 3.02 4.18
C LEU A 88 13.88 2.03 5.35
N GLY A 89 12.86 1.95 6.20
CA GLY A 89 12.81 1.08 7.39
C GLY A 89 12.07 -0.22 7.13
#